data_AF-A0A5K7ZPX7-F1
#
_entry.id   AF-A0A5K7ZPX7-F1
#
_cell.length_a   1.000
_cell.length_b   1.000
_cell.length_c   1.000
_cell.angle_alpha   90.00
_cell.angle_beta   90.00
_cell.angle_gamma   90.00
#
_symmetry.space_group_name_H-M   'P 1'
#
loop_
_entity.id
_entity.type
_entity.pdbx_description
1 polymer ?
#
loop_
_entity_poly.entity_id
_entity_poly.type
_entity_poly.pdbx_seq_one_letter_code
_entity_poly.pdbx_strand_id
1 'polypeptide(L)'
;MKKLDPVTPGEILLEEFLKPMGLSQYRLAKEIGVPAQRISEIVSNKRSITADTDLRLCRFFGLSNGYWLRAQAAYDTEVAEITLAPLLNKIKPWSEHLAQQD
;
A
#
# COMPACT_ATOMS: atom_id res chain seq x y z
N MET A 1 -11.98 16.10 -14.68
CA MET A 1 -11.01 15.00 -14.90
C MET A 1 -11.51 13.78 -14.13
N LYS A 2 -11.52 12.60 -14.75
CA LYS A 2 -11.87 11.35 -14.05
C LYS A 2 -10.76 11.09 -13.02
N LYS A 3 -11.12 10.95 -11.73
CA LYS A 3 -10.15 10.57 -10.70
C LYS A 3 -9.70 9.14 -11.03
N LEU A 4 -8.40 8.91 -11.16
CA LEU A 4 -7.86 7.57 -11.37
C LEU A 4 -8.07 6.76 -10.09
N ASP A 5 -8.23 5.45 -10.24
CA ASP A 5 -8.33 4.57 -9.08
C ASP A 5 -6.98 4.55 -8.35
N PRO A 6 -6.96 4.50 -7.00
CA PRO A 6 -5.71 4.46 -6.24
C PRO A 6 -4.88 3.22 -6.59
N VAL A 7 -3.58 3.40 -6.81
CA VAL A 7 -2.68 2.31 -7.16
C VAL A 7 -2.40 1.45 -5.92
N THR A 8 -2.68 0.15 -6.04
CA THR A 8 -2.49 -0.80 -4.94
C THR A 8 -1.03 -1.27 -4.86
N PRO A 9 -0.53 -1.66 -3.68
CA PRO A 9 0.78 -2.31 -3.56
C PRO A 9 0.88 -3.62 -4.37
N GLY A 10 -0.25 -4.31 -4.55
CA GLY A 10 -0.36 -5.51 -5.36
C GLY A 10 -0.09 -5.27 -6.85
N GLU A 11 -0.60 -4.17 -7.40
CA GLU A 11 -0.33 -3.74 -8.77
C GLU A 11 1.13 -3.35 -8.95
N ILE A 12 1.71 -2.59 -8.00
CA ILE A 12 3.15 -2.26 -8.01
C ILE A 12 3.98 -3.55 -8.03
N LEU A 13 3.69 -4.49 -7.14
CA LEU A 13 4.39 -5.78 -7.09
C LEU A 13 4.29 -6.55 -8.41
N LEU A 14 3.11 -6.58 -9.03
CA LEU A 14 2.90 -7.33 -10.26
C LEU A 14 3.57 -6.66 -11.47
N GLU A 15 3.30 -5.38 -11.68
CA GLU A 15 3.63 -4.65 -12.91
C GLU A 15 5.08 -4.15 -12.91
N GLU A 16 5.63 -3.75 -11.77
CA GLU A 16 6.96 -3.15 -11.69
C GLU A 16 8.06 -4.15 -11.32
N PHE A 17 7.69 -5.27 -10.67
CA PHE A 17 8.65 -6.28 -10.22
C PHE A 17 8.44 -7.62 -10.91
N LEU A 18 7.29 -8.27 -10.73
CA LEU A 18 7.10 -9.64 -11.18
C LEU A 18 7.15 -9.80 -12.70
N LYS A 19 6.39 -8.99 -13.45
CA LYS A 19 6.36 -9.06 -14.91
C LYS A 19 7.73 -8.73 -15.55
N PRO A 20 8.41 -7.62 -15.21
CA PRO A 20 9.71 -7.29 -15.81
C PRO A 20 10.79 -8.33 -15.49
N MET A 21 10.72 -8.97 -14.31
CA MET A 21 11.68 -9.99 -13.90
C MET A 21 11.33 -11.41 -14.40
N GLY A 22 10.18 -11.59 -15.07
CA GLY A 22 9.69 -12.93 -15.46
C GLY A 22 9.44 -13.86 -14.27
N LEU A 23 9.11 -13.30 -13.09
CA LEU A 23 8.86 -14.05 -11.87
C LEU A 23 7.37 -14.35 -11.71
N SER A 24 7.04 -15.61 -11.44
CA SER A 24 5.67 -15.98 -11.05
C SER A 24 5.42 -15.65 -9.58
N GLN A 25 4.16 -15.38 -9.22
CA GLN A 25 3.74 -15.19 -7.83
C GLN A 25 4.09 -16.41 -6.95
N TYR A 26 3.95 -17.63 -7.51
CA TYR A 26 4.34 -18.87 -6.83
C TYR A 26 5.84 -18.91 -6.53
N ARG A 27 6.68 -18.54 -7.51
CA ARG A 27 8.13 -18.51 -7.32
C ARG A 27 8.50 -17.50 -6.24
N LEU A 28 7.96 -16.27 -6.32
CA LEU A 28 8.17 -15.25 -5.28
C LEU A 28 7.81 -15.80 -3.89
N ALA A 29 6.62 -16.39 -3.75
CA ALA A 29 6.15 -16.92 -2.47
C ALA A 29 7.12 -17.98 -1.89
N LYS A 30 7.64 -18.87 -2.74
CA LYS A 30 8.63 -19.88 -2.34
C LYS A 30 9.94 -19.25 -1.87
N GLU A 31 10.47 -18.28 -2.62
CA GLU A 31 11.75 -17.61 -2.30
C GLU A 31 11.67 -16.82 -0.98
N ILE A 32 10.52 -16.20 -0.69
CA ILE A 32 10.33 -15.42 0.54
C ILE A 32 9.73 -16.23 1.70
N GLY A 33 9.52 -17.53 1.50
CA GLY A 33 9.08 -18.48 2.53
C GLY A 33 7.65 -18.23 3.03
N VAL A 34 6.69 -17.97 2.14
CA VAL A 34 5.27 -17.76 2.48
C VAL A 34 4.34 -18.62 1.60
N PRO A 35 3.08 -18.88 2.03
CA PRO A 35 2.11 -19.54 1.17
C PRO A 35 1.83 -18.73 -0.11
N ALA A 36 1.72 -19.40 -1.26
CA ALA A 36 1.44 -18.75 -2.55
C ALA A 36 0.15 -17.92 -2.54
N GLN A 37 -0.87 -18.37 -1.80
CA GLN A 37 -2.11 -17.64 -1.58
C GLN A 37 -1.87 -16.23 -1.03
N ARG A 38 -0.87 -16.04 -0.16
CA ARG A 38 -0.55 -14.72 0.39
C ARG A 38 -0.20 -13.72 -0.71
N ILE A 39 0.66 -14.11 -1.66
CA ILE A 39 1.08 -13.24 -2.77
C ILE A 39 -0.08 -13.01 -3.74
N SER A 40 -0.87 -14.05 -4.02
CA SER A 40 -2.06 -13.92 -4.87
C SER A 40 -3.11 -12.96 -4.28
N GLU A 41 -3.35 -13.02 -2.98
CA GLU A 41 -4.25 -12.11 -2.30
C GLU A 41 -3.71 -10.67 -2.26
N ILE A 42 -2.39 -10.48 -2.12
CA ILE A 42 -1.78 -9.14 -2.21
C ILE A 42 -1.96 -8.56 -3.62
N VAL A 43 -1.61 -9.33 -4.66
CA VAL A 43 -1.74 -8.88 -6.06
C VAL A 43 -3.19 -8.62 -6.45
N SER A 44 -4.15 -9.35 -5.88
CA SER A 44 -5.59 -9.13 -6.11
C SER A 44 -6.22 -8.14 -5.13
N ASN A 45 -5.42 -7.41 -4.35
CA ASN A 45 -5.86 -6.43 -3.36
C ASN A 45 -6.88 -6.98 -2.33
N LYS A 46 -6.79 -8.27 -2.00
CA LYS A 46 -7.58 -8.96 -0.96
C LYS A 46 -6.85 -9.05 0.37
N ARG A 47 -5.55 -8.71 0.40
CA ARG A 47 -4.70 -8.73 1.59
C ARG A 47 -3.74 -7.54 1.56
N SER A 48 -3.74 -6.76 2.63
CA SER A 48 -2.76 -5.69 2.84
C SER A 48 -1.37 -6.24 3.16
N ILE A 49 -0.35 -5.46 2.83
CA ILE A 49 1.03 -5.75 3.20
C ILE A 49 1.24 -5.45 4.69
N THR A 50 1.72 -6.45 5.44
CA THR A 50 2.12 -6.33 6.85
C THR A 50 3.62 -6.10 6.99
N ALA A 51 4.09 -5.75 8.19
CA ALA A 51 5.53 -5.62 8.47
C ALA A 51 6.34 -6.90 8.17
N ASP A 52 5.80 -8.10 8.49
CA ASP A 52 6.42 -9.38 8.12
C ASP A 52 6.58 -9.52 6.60
N THR A 53 5.55 -9.15 5.85
CA THR A 53 5.58 -9.24 4.38
C THR A 53 6.51 -8.19 3.78
N ASP A 54 6.52 -6.97 4.31
CA ASP A 54 7.43 -5.90 3.91
C ASP A 54 8.90 -6.31 4.07
N LEU A 55 9.30 -6.81 5.23
CA LEU A 55 10.69 -7.23 5.47
C LEU A 55 11.11 -8.35 4.52
N ARG A 56 10.21 -9.30 4.25
CA ARG A 56 10.45 -10.41 3.31
C ARG A 56 10.64 -9.92 1.88
N LEU A 57 9.73 -9.08 1.39
CA LEU A 57 9.81 -8.53 0.03
C LEU A 57 11.00 -7.59 -0.12
N CYS A 58 11.26 -6.71 0.86
CA CYS A 58 12.42 -5.81 0.85
C CYS A 58 13.73 -6.59 0.81
N ARG A 59 13.85 -7.64 1.63
CA ARG A 59 15.05 -8.50 1.62
C ARG A 59 15.24 -9.20 0.26
N PHE A 60 14.16 -9.69 -0.34
CA PHE A 60 14.21 -10.41 -1.62
C PHE A 60 14.57 -9.48 -2.80
N PHE A 61 14.00 -8.28 -2.85
CA PHE A 61 14.22 -7.32 -3.93
C PHE A 61 15.37 -6.33 -3.68
N GLY A 62 16.06 -6.42 -2.54
CA GLY A 62 17.16 -5.50 -2.20
C GLY A 62 16.70 -4.07 -1.92
N LEU A 63 15.49 -3.89 -1.39
CA LEU A 63 14.90 -2.59 -1.06
C LEU A 63 15.14 -2.22 0.41
N SER A 64 14.98 -0.94 0.73
CA SER A 64 14.99 -0.46 2.12
C SER A 64 13.75 -0.94 2.89
N ASN A 65 13.94 -1.32 4.15
CA ASN A 65 12.83 -1.69 5.03
C ASN A 65 11.74 -0.61 5.05
N GLY A 66 10.48 -1.05 5.05
CA GLY A 66 9.32 -0.18 5.02
C GLY A 66 8.93 0.31 3.62
N TYR A 67 9.63 -0.07 2.55
CA TYR A 67 9.25 0.30 1.18
C TYR A 67 7.78 -0.05 0.88
N TRP A 68 7.40 -1.30 1.17
CA TRP A 68 6.06 -1.80 0.87
C TRP A 68 5.03 -1.31 1.89
N LEU A 69 5.42 -1.12 3.16
CA LEU A 69 4.54 -0.49 4.14
C LEU A 69 4.20 0.96 3.76
N ARG A 70 5.15 1.72 3.20
CA ARG A 70 4.86 3.07 2.70
C ARG A 70 3.92 3.05 1.51
N ALA A 71 4.09 2.10 0.58
CA ALA A 71 3.16 1.91 -0.53
C ALA A 71 1.74 1.54 -0.03
N GLN A 72 1.64 0.65 0.95
CA GLN A 72 0.37 0.29 1.59
C GLN A 72 -0.28 1.50 2.27
N ALA A 73 0.49 2.27 3.05
CA ALA A 73 -0.02 3.47 3.71
C ALA A 73 -0.48 4.53 2.72
N ALA A 74 0.22 4.72 1.61
CA ALA A 74 -0.19 5.65 0.55
C ALA A 74 -1.54 5.25 -0.05
N TYR A 75 -1.69 3.98 -0.44
CA TYR A 75 -2.95 3.44 -0.96
C TYR A 75 -4.09 3.58 0.06
N ASP A 76 -3.87 3.13 1.30
CA ASP A 76 -4.90 3.17 2.35
C ASP A 76 -5.32 4.61 2.68
N THR A 77 -4.37 5.55 2.67
CA THR A 77 -4.64 6.97 2.90
C THR A 77 -5.51 7.55 1.77
N GLU A 78 -5.17 7.28 0.51
CA GLU A 78 -5.94 7.80 -0.62
C GLU A 78 -7.38 7.25 -0.65
N VAL A 79 -7.56 5.95 -0.37
CA VAL A 79 -8.89 5.32 -0.25
C VAL A 79 -9.67 5.92 0.92
N ALA A 80 -9.02 6.13 2.07
CA ALA A 80 -9.64 6.73 3.23
C ALA A 80 -10.03 8.19 2.98
N GLU A 81 -9.18 9.00 2.33
CA GLU A 81 -9.48 10.37 1.96
C GLU A 81 -10.71 10.46 1.06
N ILE A 82 -10.81 9.59 0.05
CA ILE A 82 -11.99 9.54 -0.83
C ILE A 82 -13.24 9.20 -0.03
N THR A 83 -13.16 8.19 0.84
CA THR A 83 -14.30 7.70 1.62
C THR A 83 -14.76 8.71 2.67
N LEU A 84 -13.81 9.38 3.31
CA LEU A 84 -14.04 10.27 4.44
C LEU A 84 -14.17 11.75 4.03
N ALA A 85 -14.05 12.10 2.75
CA ALA A 85 -14.06 13.48 2.28
C ALA A 85 -15.18 14.36 2.89
N PRO A 86 -16.46 13.93 2.97
CA PRO A 86 -17.52 14.76 3.56
C PRO A 86 -17.36 14.98 5.08
N LEU A 87 -16.72 14.04 5.77
CA LEU A 87 -16.44 14.12 7.20
C LEU A 87 -15.20 15.00 7.45
N LEU A 88 -14.13 14.80 6.69
CA LEU A 88 -12.91 15.60 6.79
C LEU A 88 -13.19 17.09 6.60
N ASN A 89 -14.06 17.45 5.64
CA ASN A 89 -14.48 18.85 5.41
C ASN A 89 -15.18 19.52 6.61
N LYS A 90 -15.66 18.75 7.59
CA LYS A 90 -16.32 19.27 8.79
C LYS A 90 -15.36 19.42 9.98
N ILE A 91 -14.17 18.83 9.89
CA ILE A 91 -13.17 18.89 10.96
C ILE A 91 -12.43 20.23 10.82
N LYS A 92 -12.51 21.05 11.86
CA LYS A 92 -11.75 22.31 11.93
C LYS A 92 -10.38 22.04 12.56
N PRO A 93 -9.28 22.52 11.95
CA PRO A 93 -7.95 22.46 12.53
C PRO A 93 -7.91 23.13 13.91
N TRP A 94 -7.17 22.54 14.86
CA TRP A 94 -7.02 23.10 16.20
C TRP A 94 -6.48 24.54 16.19
N SER A 95 -5.61 24.87 15.24
CA SER A 95 -5.05 26.22 15.07
C SER A 95 -6.10 27.32 14.88
N GLU A 96 -7.28 27.00 14.32
CA GLU A 96 -8.36 27.97 14.15
C GLU A 96 -9.04 28.37 15.47
N HIS A 97 -8.88 27.56 16.53
CA HIS A 97 -9.41 27.87 17.85
C HIS A 97 -8.56 28.92 18.58
N LEU A 98 -7.26 29.00 18.29
CA LEU A 98 -6.35 29.98 18.90
C LEU A 98 -6.57 31.39 18.35
N ALA A 99 -6.96 31.51 17.08
CA ALA A 99 -7.20 32.80 16.43
C ALA A 99 -8.52 33.51 16.84
N GLN A 100 -9.36 32.86 17.67
CA GLN A 100 -10.66 33.39 18.12
C GLN A 100 -10.63 33.88 19.57
N GLN A 101 -9.47 33.83 20.23
CA GLN A 101 -9.28 34.23 21.63
C GLN A 101 -8.47 35.53 21.80
N ASP A 102 -8.06 36.16 20.69
CA ASP A 102 -7.48 37.51 20.63
C ASP A 102 -8.50 38.51 20.08
#